data_AF-A0A5C5UY01-F1
#
_entry.id   AF-A0A5C5UY01-F1
#
_cell.length_a   1.000
_cell.length_b   1.000
_cell.length_c   1.000
_cell.angle_alpha   90.00
_cell.angle_beta   90.00
_cell.angle_gamma   90.00
#
_symmetry.space_group_name_H-M   'P 1'
#
loop_
_entity.id
_entity.type
_entity.pdbx_description
1 polymer ?
#
loop_
_entity_poly.entity_id
_entity_poly.type
_entity_poly.pdbx_seq_one_letter_code
_entity_poly.pdbx_strand_id
1 'polypeptide(L)'
;MIDCDDCQQFVYDLEKGERATVAMGPDRVQTPQRRLPGMKLQCGQCPKKSPQNAKRLELSVKNWKTYQLWREVKATHGRCLTDEMARDSIIRRNLAILDALHEVHERNTQQNQSLQTLALLALNKAH
;
A
#
# COMPACT_ATOMS: atom_id res chain seq x y z
N MET A 1 -1.79 4.66 -3.02
CA MET A 1 -0.47 4.99 -2.41
C MET A 1 -0.37 6.49 -2.29
N ILE A 2 -0.10 7.03 -1.09
CA ILE A 2 0.00 8.48 -0.85
C ILE A 2 1.16 9.05 -1.66
N ASP A 3 0.87 10.01 -2.53
CA ASP A 3 1.90 10.76 -3.26
C ASP A 3 2.49 11.86 -2.36
N CYS A 4 3.82 12.08 -2.44
CA CYS A 4 4.49 13.02 -1.55
C CYS A 4 4.16 14.48 -1.89
N ASP A 5 4.00 14.80 -3.18
CA ASP A 5 3.66 16.15 -3.62
C ASP A 5 2.19 16.44 -3.30
N ASP A 6 1.33 15.43 -3.42
CA ASP A 6 -0.07 15.53 -2.98
C ASP A 6 -0.20 15.68 -1.46
N CYS A 7 0.63 14.96 -0.69
CA CYS A 7 0.68 15.06 0.77
C CYS A 7 1.16 16.44 1.26
N GLN A 8 1.92 17.18 0.45
CA GLN A 8 2.25 18.58 0.75
C GLN A 8 1.05 19.51 0.62
N GLN A 9 0.08 19.16 -0.22
CA GLN A 9 -1.10 19.98 -0.50
C GLN A 9 -2.30 19.62 0.38
N PHE A 10 -2.46 18.35 0.74
CA PHE A 10 -3.64 17.85 1.46
C PHE A 10 -3.30 17.13 2.77
N VAL A 11 -4.27 17.12 3.68
CA VAL A 11 -4.21 16.29 4.90
C VAL A 11 -4.58 14.86 4.55
N TYR A 12 -3.82 13.90 5.06
CA TYR A 12 -4.09 12.47 4.89
C TYR A 12 -4.42 11.82 6.23
N ASP A 13 -5.38 10.89 6.19
CA ASP A 13 -5.52 9.83 7.19
C ASP A 13 -4.48 8.74 6.84
N LEU A 14 -3.42 8.64 7.63
CA LEU A 14 -2.31 7.73 7.36
C LEU A 14 -2.67 6.26 7.61
N GLU A 15 -3.70 5.98 8.40
CA GLU A 15 -4.17 4.61 8.65
C GLU A 15 -4.95 4.10 7.45
N LYS A 16 -5.84 4.94 6.91
CA LYS A 16 -6.67 4.59 5.73
C LYS A 16 -5.93 4.78 4.41
N GLY A 17 -4.90 5.63 4.39
CA GLY A 17 -4.19 5.99 3.17
C GLY A 17 -5.00 6.91 2.24
N GLU A 18 -6.01 7.59 2.78
CA GLU A 18 -6.96 8.45 2.05
C GLU A 18 -6.82 9.92 2.46
N ARG A 19 -7.26 10.85 1.60
CA ARG A 19 -7.31 12.28 1.95
C ARG A 19 -8.36 12.49 3.04
N ALA A 20 -8.01 13.22 4.09
CA ALA A 20 -8.99 13.70 5.05
C ALA A 20 -9.96 14.66 4.33
N THR A 21 -11.25 14.51 4.60
CA THR A 21 -12.29 15.36 4.00
C THR A 21 -12.95 16.20 5.07
N VAL A 22 -13.39 17.39 4.66
CA VAL A 22 -14.17 18.32 5.46
C VAL A 22 -15.44 18.69 4.70
N ALA A 23 -16.55 18.78 5.43
CA ALA A 23 -17.82 19.25 4.89
C ALA A 23 -17.75 20.76 4.69
N MET A 24 -17.96 21.23 3.46
CA MET A 24 -17.94 22.65 3.11
C MET A 24 -19.26 23.08 2.45
N GLY A 25 -19.65 24.34 2.67
CA GLY A 25 -20.85 24.94 2.09
C GLY A 25 -22.17 24.56 2.80
N PRO A 26 -23.31 25.14 2.35
CA PRO A 26 -24.63 24.88 2.93
C PRO A 26 -25.05 23.40 2.76
N ASP A 27 -24.68 22.78 1.65
CA ASP A 27 -25.01 21.38 1.35
C ASP A 27 -24.03 20.37 1.97
N ARG A 28 -23.04 20.85 2.74
CA ARG A 28 -22.05 20.01 3.45
C ARG A 28 -21.34 18.99 2.57
N VAL A 29 -20.97 19.39 1.36
CA VAL A 29 -20.25 18.52 0.41
C VAL A 29 -18.88 18.17 0.98
N GLN A 30 -18.52 16.89 0.97
CA GLN A 30 -17.23 16.41 1.44
C GLN A 30 -16.14 16.79 0.43
N THR A 31 -15.19 17.60 0.87
CA THR A 31 -14.08 18.09 0.03
C THR A 31 -12.74 17.78 0.69
N PRO A 32 -11.69 17.45 -0.08
CA PRO A 32 -10.38 17.18 0.49
C PRO A 32 -9.82 18.38 1.25
N GLN A 33 -9.41 18.16 2.51
CA GLN A 33 -8.86 19.21 3.36
C GLN A 33 -7.46 19.60 2.87
N ARG A 34 -7.33 20.83 2.38
CA ARG A 34 -6.03 21.43 2.06
C ARG A 34 -5.22 21.69 3.34
N ARG A 35 -3.90 21.56 3.24
CA ARG A 35 -2.99 21.93 4.32
C ARG A 35 -2.95 23.44 4.48
N LEU A 36 -3.01 23.90 5.73
CA LEU A 36 -2.79 25.31 6.06
C LEU A 36 -1.28 25.63 6.07
N PRO A 37 -0.90 26.88 5.76
CA PRO A 37 0.48 27.33 5.90
C PRO A 37 1.02 27.06 7.32
N GLY A 38 2.22 26.47 7.43
CA GLY A 38 2.87 26.16 8.71
C GLY A 38 2.48 24.82 9.34
N MET A 39 1.51 24.09 8.77
CA MET A 39 1.13 22.78 9.31
C MET A 39 2.19 21.70 9.01
N LYS A 40 2.70 21.03 10.05
CA LYS A 40 3.73 20.00 9.93
C LYS A 40 3.29 18.85 9.03
N LEU A 41 4.17 18.41 8.13
CA LEU A 41 3.95 17.22 7.31
C LEU A 41 3.93 15.97 8.19
N GLN A 42 3.05 15.01 7.87
CA GLN A 42 2.97 13.73 8.58
C GLN A 42 4.10 12.76 8.15
N CYS A 43 5.13 13.27 7.46
CA CYS A 43 6.21 12.46 6.92
C CYS A 43 6.90 11.61 8.01
N GLY A 44 7.07 12.12 9.24
CA GLY A 44 7.69 11.36 10.33
C GLY A 44 6.96 10.07 10.73
N GLN A 45 5.65 10.01 10.50
CA GLN A 45 4.82 8.81 10.76
C GLN A 45 4.54 8.01 9.48
N CYS A 46 4.72 8.63 8.31
CA CYS A 46 4.55 7.96 7.04
C CYS A 46 5.66 6.90 6.84
N PRO A 47 5.36 5.70 6.30
CA PRO A 47 6.36 4.69 5.96
C PRO A 47 7.47 5.24 5.03
N LYS A 48 7.14 6.23 4.21
CA LYS A 48 8.08 6.89 3.31
C LYS A 48 9.06 7.82 4.02
N LYS A 49 8.76 8.33 5.23
CA LYS A 49 9.60 9.22 6.07
C LYS A 49 10.00 10.58 5.48
N SER A 50 10.28 10.66 4.18
CA SER A 50 10.59 11.87 3.43
C SER A 50 10.35 11.66 1.93
N PRO A 51 10.17 12.73 1.13
CA PRO A 51 10.09 12.62 -0.33
C PRO A 51 11.34 11.98 -0.96
N GLN A 52 12.54 12.23 -0.42
CA GLN A 52 13.78 11.64 -0.90
C GLN A 52 13.80 10.12 -0.66
N ASN A 53 13.35 9.68 0.52
CA ASN A 53 13.25 8.26 0.81
C ASN A 53 12.09 7.59 0.05
N ALA A 54 11.02 8.32 -0.29
CA ALA A 54 9.97 7.82 -1.18
C ALA A 54 10.54 7.43 -2.56
N LYS A 55 11.37 8.29 -3.18
CA LYS A 55 12.05 7.98 -4.45
C LYS A 55 12.97 6.76 -4.33
N ARG A 56 13.63 6.58 -3.19
CA ARG A 56 14.46 5.40 -2.92
C ARG A 56 13.63 4.10 -2.77
N LEU A 57 12.42 4.22 -2.24
CA LEU A 57 11.49 3.10 -2.06
C LEU A 57 10.71 2.78 -3.34
N GLU A 58 10.76 3.64 -4.35
CA GLU A 58 10.11 3.41 -5.63
C GLU A 58 10.76 2.22 -6.36
N LEU A 59 9.92 1.35 -6.92
CA LEU A 59 10.42 0.23 -7.69
C LEU A 59 11.03 0.75 -8.99
N SER A 60 12.24 0.28 -9.30
CA SER A 60 12.81 0.50 -10.64
C SER A 60 11.89 -0.06 -11.71
N VAL A 61 11.96 0.46 -12.94
CA VAL A 61 11.17 -0.03 -14.08
C VAL A 61 11.33 -1.54 -14.28
N LYS A 62 12.54 -2.08 -14.07
CA LYS A 62 12.80 -3.52 -14.15
C LYS A 62 12.05 -4.28 -13.06
N ASN A 63 12.12 -3.82 -11.81
CA ASN A 63 11.41 -4.44 -10.70
C ASN A 63 9.89 -4.38 -10.89
N TRP A 64 9.38 -3.27 -11.45
CA TRP A 64 7.97 -3.13 -11.77
C TRP A 64 7.50 -4.16 -12.80
N LYS A 65 8.25 -4.33 -13.89
CA LYS A 65 7.96 -5.36 -14.90
C LYS A 65 8.01 -6.77 -14.31
N THR A 66 9.00 -7.07 -13.46
CA THR A 66 9.07 -8.36 -12.76
C THR A 66 7.86 -8.59 -11.87
N TYR A 67 7.42 -7.57 -11.13
CA TYR A 67 6.21 -7.64 -10.31
C TYR A 67 4.95 -7.84 -11.15
N GLN A 68 4.82 -7.15 -12.28
CA GLN A 68 3.71 -7.35 -13.22
C GLN A 68 3.67 -8.79 -13.76
N LEU A 69 4.81 -9.30 -14.23
CA LEU A 69 4.94 -10.69 -14.67
C LEU A 69 4.54 -11.67 -13.56
N TRP A 70 4.99 -11.45 -12.32
CA TRP A 70 4.60 -12.29 -11.19
C TRP A 70 3.08 -12.30 -10.97
N ARG A 71 2.41 -11.13 -11.06
CA ARG A 71 0.94 -11.06 -10.94
C ARG A 71 0.22 -11.85 -12.04
N GLU A 72 0.69 -11.76 -13.28
CA GLU A 72 0.14 -12.51 -14.41
C GLU A 72 0.34 -14.02 -14.24
N VAL A 73 1.54 -14.43 -13.81
CA VAL A 73 1.86 -15.82 -13.49
C VAL A 73 0.93 -16.34 -12.40
N LYS A 74 0.71 -15.56 -11.33
CA LYS A 74 -0.17 -15.97 -10.24
C LYS A 74 -1.63 -16.11 -10.69
N ALA A 75 -2.13 -15.14 -11.45
CA ALA A 75 -3.50 -15.14 -11.95
C ALA A 75 -3.79 -16.25 -12.97
N THR A 76 -2.79 -16.63 -13.76
CA THR A 76 -2.92 -17.67 -14.80
C THR A 76 -2.41 -19.05 -14.36
N HIS A 77 -1.98 -19.18 -13.09
CA HIS A 77 -1.32 -20.38 -12.57
C HIS A 77 -0.14 -20.84 -13.45
N GLY A 78 0.65 -19.88 -13.95
CA GLY A 78 1.84 -20.13 -14.77
C GLY A 78 1.58 -20.35 -16.26
N ARG A 79 0.33 -20.37 -16.72
CA ARG A 79 -0.01 -20.60 -18.15
C ARG A 79 0.43 -19.48 -19.09
N CYS A 80 0.73 -18.29 -18.56
CA CYS A 80 1.24 -17.17 -19.35
C CYS A 80 2.74 -17.28 -19.69
N LEU A 81 3.47 -18.24 -19.11
CA LEU A 81 4.90 -18.43 -19.37
C LEU A 81 5.12 -19.30 -20.60
N THR A 82 6.12 -18.95 -21.40
CA THR A 82 6.67 -19.87 -22.40
C THR A 82 7.56 -20.92 -21.73
N ASP A 83 7.81 -22.05 -22.41
CA ASP A 83 8.71 -23.10 -21.89
C ASP A 83 10.14 -22.60 -21.64
N GLU A 84 10.59 -21.61 -22.41
CA GLU A 84 11.88 -20.94 -22.19
C GLU A 84 11.87 -20.13 -20.90
N MET A 85 10.86 -19.26 -20.71
CA MET A 85 10.73 -18.45 -19.50
C MET A 85 10.55 -19.30 -18.24
N ALA A 86 9.80 -20.40 -18.34
CA ALA A 86 9.58 -21.32 -17.24
C ALA A 86 10.89 -22.02 -16.78
N ARG A 87 11.86 -22.18 -17.68
CA ARG A 87 13.18 -22.77 -17.38
C ARG A 87 14.23 -21.74 -16.95
N ASP A 88 13.99 -20.46 -17.20
CA ASP A 88 14.90 -19.37 -16.82
C ASP A 88 15.08 -19.28 -15.30
N SER A 89 16.33 -19.39 -14.84
CA SER A 89 16.67 -19.41 -13.41
C SER A 89 16.50 -18.06 -12.73
N ILE A 90 16.66 -16.95 -13.46
CA ILE A 90 16.48 -15.59 -12.95
C ILE A 90 15.01 -15.32 -12.72
N ILE A 91 14.14 -15.66 -13.69
CA ILE A 91 12.69 -15.54 -13.55
C ILE A 91 12.23 -16.37 -12.36
N ARG A 92 12.57 -17.66 -12.30
CA ARG A 92 12.18 -18.55 -11.20
C ARG A 92 12.61 -18.01 -9.83
N ARG A 93 13.85 -17.55 -9.71
CA ARG A 93 14.37 -16.95 -8.46
C ARG A 93 13.57 -15.71 -8.06
N ASN A 94 13.32 -14.80 -9.01
CA ASN A 94 12.57 -13.57 -8.73
C ASN A 94 11.13 -13.85 -8.32
N LEU A 95 10.44 -14.77 -9.03
CA LEU A 95 9.09 -15.18 -8.71
C LEU A 95 9.00 -15.82 -7.32
N ALA A 96 9.95 -16.70 -6.97
CA ALA A 96 10.00 -17.33 -5.65
C ALA A 96 10.19 -16.31 -4.51
N ILE A 97 11.01 -15.28 -4.70
CA ILE A 97 11.17 -14.19 -3.72
C ILE A 97 9.86 -13.42 -3.55
N LEU A 98 9.17 -13.11 -4.65
CA LEU A 98 7.91 -12.38 -4.61
C LEU A 98 6.79 -13.21 -3.94
N ASP A 99 6.73 -14.53 -4.20
CA ASP A 99 5.80 -15.43 -3.50
C ASP A 99 6.07 -15.43 -2.00
N ALA A 100 7.32 -15.56 -1.56
CA ALA A 100 7.67 -15.53 -0.14
C ALA A 100 7.29 -14.20 0.54
N LEU A 101 7.52 -13.07 -0.14
CA LEU A 101 7.10 -11.75 0.35
C LEU A 101 5.58 -11.62 0.42
N HIS A 102 4.86 -12.14 -0.58
CA HIS A 102 3.40 -12.11 -0.61
C HIS A 102 2.80 -12.95 0.52
N GLU A 103 3.33 -14.14 0.79
CA GLU A 103 2.89 -14.98 1.92
C GLU A 103 3.08 -14.29 3.27
N VAL A 104 4.21 -13.61 3.48
CA VAL A 104 4.44 -12.81 4.69
C VAL A 104 3.39 -11.70 4.80
N HIS A 105 3.10 -11.02 3.69
CA HIS A 105 2.11 -9.94 3.66
C HIS A 105 0.69 -10.44 3.98
N GLU A 106 0.27 -11.56 3.38
CA GLU A 106 -1.03 -12.20 3.65
C GLU A 106 -1.17 -12.60 5.12
N ARG A 107 -0.14 -13.25 5.70
CA ARG A 107 -0.13 -13.62 7.12
C ARG A 107 -0.29 -12.40 8.03
N ASN A 108 0.45 -11.33 7.77
CA ASN A 108 0.36 -10.10 8.55
C ASN A 108 -1.03 -9.46 8.44
N THR A 109 -1.62 -9.47 7.25
CA THR A 109 -2.95 -8.92 7.00
C THR A 109 -4.02 -9.70 7.77
N GLN A 110 -3.97 -11.04 7.73
CA GLN A 110 -4.88 -11.91 8.48
C GLN A 110 -4.75 -11.75 10.00
N GLN A 111 -3.52 -11.62 10.52
CA GLN A 111 -3.28 -11.37 11.93
C GLN A 111 -3.88 -10.02 12.38
N ASN A 112 -3.65 -8.97 11.60
CA ASN A 112 -4.20 -7.64 11.90
C ASN A 112 -5.74 -7.64 11.88
N GLN A 113 -6.37 -8.29 10.90
CA GLN A 113 -7.83 -8.44 10.82
C GLN A 113 -8.39 -9.21 12.02
N SER A 114 -7.70 -10.26 12.44
CA SER A 114 -8.08 -11.08 13.60
C SER A 114 -8.01 -10.27 14.90
N LEU A 115 -6.95 -9.48 15.10
CA LEU A 115 -6.80 -8.59 16.25
C LEU A 115 -7.89 -7.51 16.29
N GLN A 116 -8.21 -6.90 15.14
CA GLN A 116 -9.30 -5.92 15.03
C GLN A 116 -10.66 -6.54 15.38
N THR A 117 -10.93 -7.74 14.87
CA THR A 117 -12.18 -8.47 15.16
C THR A 117 -12.30 -8.79 16.65
N LEU A 118 -11.22 -9.25 17.29
CA LEU A 118 -11.19 -9.51 18.73
C LEU A 118 -11.41 -8.24 19.56
N ALA A 119 -10.78 -7.13 19.17
CA ALA A 119 -10.98 -5.85 19.84
C ALA A 119 -12.45 -5.38 19.77
N LEU A 120 -13.09 -5.51 18.61
CA LEU A 120 -14.51 -5.17 18.44
C LEU A 120 -15.43 -6.06 19.30
N LEU A 121 -15.16 -7.37 19.35
CA LEU A 121 -15.93 -8.29 20.19
C LEU A 121 -15.76 -8.00 21.69
N ALA A 122 -14.57 -7.58 22.12
CA ALA A 122 -14.31 -7.21 23.51
C ALA A 122 -15.09 -5.96 23.93
N LEU A 123 -15.16 -4.94 23.06
CA LEU A 123 -15.93 -3.72 23.31
C LEU A 123 -17.44 -3.98 23.41
N ASN A 124 -17.98 -4.85 22.54
CA ASN A 124 -19.41 -5.19 22.56
C ASN A 124 -19.83 -6.02 23.78
N LYS A 125 -18.91 -6.67 24.50
CA LYS A 125 -19.22 -7.41 25.74
C LYS A 125 -19.20 -6.52 27.00
N ALA A 126 -18.68 -5.29 26.89
CA ALA A 126 -18.58 -4.35 28.00
C ALA A 126 -19.81 -3.43 28.15
N HIS A 127 -20.78 -3.57 27.25
CA HIS A 127 -22.08 -2.89 27.23
C HIS A 127 -23.21 -3.89 27.48
#